data_AF-N0BF29-F1
#
_entry.id   AF-N0BF29-F1
#
_cell.length_a   1.000
_cell.length_b   1.000
_cell.length_c   1.000
_cell.angle_alpha   90.00
_cell.angle_beta   90.00
_cell.angle_gamma   90.00
#
_symmetry.space_group_name_H-M   'P 1'
#
loop_
_entity.id
_entity.type
_entity.pdbx_description
1 polymer ?
#
loop_
_entity_poly.entity_id
_entity_poly.type
_entity_poly.pdbx_seq_one_letter_code
_entity_poly.pdbx_strand_id
1 'polypeptide(L)'
;MFDRSATTAGNDMSNETVRRAFHPTSSRGPVSMKRAFLSALAAALLLPTAAFASEGGGLVSPSVYEFMVFVIAVFVGYYVVWSVTPALHTPLMSVTNAISSVIVVGALLAVGVSLTTSDSSVAKIFGFLALTMASVNIFGGFLVTNRMLSMYKKKDAPAKKNG
;
A
#
# COMPACT_ATOMS: atom_id res chain seq x y z
N MET A 1 19.76 -3.55 71.79
CA MET A 1 19.60 -2.45 70.82
C MET A 1 20.37 -2.84 69.57
N PHE A 2 19.83 -3.77 68.78
CA PHE A 2 20.50 -4.32 67.59
C PHE A 2 19.92 -3.65 66.34
N ASP A 3 20.85 -3.37 65.46
CA ASP A 3 20.82 -2.41 64.37
C ASP A 3 19.86 -2.82 63.23
N ARG A 4 18.90 -1.94 62.88
CA ARG A 4 18.01 -2.07 61.71
C ARG A 4 18.57 -1.39 60.44
N SER A 5 19.74 -0.76 60.50
CA SER A 5 20.25 0.07 59.39
C SER A 5 20.88 -0.73 58.25
N ALA A 6 21.37 -1.95 58.50
CA ALA A 6 22.01 -2.77 57.46
C ALA A 6 21.02 -3.47 56.50
N THR A 7 19.82 -3.82 56.96
CA THR A 7 18.81 -4.53 56.14
C THR A 7 18.16 -3.62 55.11
N THR A 8 17.99 -2.32 55.41
CA THR A 8 17.39 -1.35 54.49
C THR A 8 18.34 -0.99 53.35
N ALA A 9 19.64 -0.81 53.63
CA ALA A 9 20.63 -0.42 52.62
C ALA A 9 20.83 -1.45 51.50
N GLY A 10 20.68 -2.74 51.78
CA GLY A 10 20.79 -3.81 50.78
C GLY A 10 19.62 -3.87 49.79
N ASN A 11 18.42 -3.48 50.22
CA ASN A 11 17.22 -3.51 49.39
C ASN A 11 17.09 -2.27 48.48
N ASP A 12 17.75 -1.17 48.86
CA ASP A 12 17.75 0.08 48.09
C ASP A 12 18.74 0.02 46.91
N MET A 13 19.87 -0.68 47.07
CA MET A 13 20.91 -0.83 46.04
C MET A 13 20.47 -1.70 44.86
N SER A 14 19.67 -2.74 45.12
CA SER A 14 19.07 -3.58 44.08
C SER A 14 17.98 -2.82 43.30
N ASN A 15 17.22 -1.97 43.98
CA ASN A 15 16.18 -1.14 43.37
C ASN A 15 16.77 0.01 42.52
N GLU A 16 17.89 0.61 42.95
CA GLU A 16 18.60 1.63 42.16
C GLU A 16 19.25 1.05 40.90
N THR A 17 19.80 -0.16 40.98
CA THR A 17 20.41 -0.85 39.83
C THR A 17 19.34 -1.24 38.79
N VAL A 18 18.16 -1.66 39.24
CA VAL A 18 17.00 -1.92 38.38
C VAL A 18 16.44 -0.62 37.77
N ARG A 19 16.44 0.50 38.52
CA ARG A 19 16.02 1.82 38.02
C ARG A 19 16.97 2.41 37.00
N ARG A 20 18.28 2.22 37.14
CA ARG A 20 19.29 2.67 36.15
C ARG A 20 19.31 1.83 34.87
N ALA A 21 18.88 0.56 34.94
CA ALA A 21 18.74 -0.30 33.76
C ALA A 21 17.48 0.02 32.92
N PHE A 22 16.54 0.81 33.44
CA PHE A 22 15.34 1.25 32.74
C PHE A 22 15.41 2.74 32.36
N HIS A 23 16.41 3.11 31.57
CA HIS A 23 16.34 4.33 30.76
C HIS A 23 15.89 3.94 29.34
N PRO A 24 14.59 4.07 29.01
CA PRO A 24 14.15 4.00 27.63
C PRO A 24 14.68 5.22 26.89
N THR A 25 15.78 5.07 26.15
CA THR A 25 16.18 6.00 25.09
C THR A 25 15.24 5.82 23.89
N SER A 26 13.96 6.13 24.07
CA SER A 26 12.99 6.17 22.98
C SER A 26 12.21 7.48 23.03
N SER A 27 12.81 8.52 22.44
CA SER A 27 12.04 9.66 21.98
C SER A 27 12.51 10.13 20.59
N ARG A 28 12.50 9.21 19.62
CA ARG A 28 12.28 9.65 18.23
C ARG A 28 10.78 9.91 18.10
N GLY A 29 10.38 11.14 18.38
CA GLY A 29 8.99 11.58 18.25
C GLY A 29 8.41 11.36 16.84
N PRO A 30 7.10 11.56 16.65
CA PRO A 30 6.38 11.30 15.39
C PRO A 30 6.86 12.12 14.18
N VAL A 31 7.84 13.00 14.36
CA VAL A 31 8.49 13.79 13.31
C VAL A 31 9.22 12.94 12.26
N SER A 32 9.71 11.74 12.61
CA SER A 32 10.35 10.84 11.64
C SER A 32 9.37 10.30 10.60
N MET A 33 8.16 9.94 11.02
CA MET A 33 7.15 9.36 10.13
C MET A 33 6.58 10.39 9.15
N LYS A 34 6.35 11.62 9.61
CA LYS A 34 5.96 12.74 8.74
C LYS A 34 7.06 13.05 7.72
N ARG A 35 8.33 13.09 8.15
CA ARG A 35 9.47 13.36 7.26
C ARG A 35 9.71 12.22 6.27
N ALA A 36 9.56 10.97 6.69
CA ALA A 36 9.67 9.80 5.81
C ALA A 36 8.55 9.76 4.76
N PHE A 37 7.33 10.12 5.16
CA PHE A 37 6.21 10.24 4.23
C PHE A 37 6.42 11.38 3.22
N LEU A 38 6.85 12.55 3.69
CA LEU A 38 7.19 13.67 2.79
C LEU A 38 8.34 13.34 1.85
N SER A 39 9.39 12.66 2.32
CA SER A 39 10.53 12.28 1.47
C SER A 39 10.17 11.19 0.46
N ALA A 40 9.34 10.22 0.84
CA ALA A 40 8.85 9.19 -0.08
C ALA A 40 7.92 9.77 -1.14
N LEU A 41 7.04 10.71 -0.76
CA LEU A 41 6.19 11.44 -1.69
C LEU A 41 7.01 12.29 -2.66
N ALA A 42 8.03 13.00 -2.15
CA ALA A 42 8.94 13.77 -2.99
C ALA A 42 9.74 12.89 -3.96
N ALA A 43 10.27 11.76 -3.50
CA ALA A 43 10.98 10.82 -4.37
C ALA A 43 10.05 10.26 -5.46
N ALA A 44 8.83 9.85 -5.10
CA ALA A 44 7.83 9.33 -6.05
C ALA A 44 7.45 10.35 -7.13
N LEU A 45 7.39 11.65 -6.79
CA LEU A 45 7.13 12.74 -7.74
C LEU A 45 8.34 13.08 -8.63
N LEU A 46 9.56 12.71 -8.21
CA LEU A 46 10.81 13.01 -8.93
C LEU A 46 11.33 11.84 -9.79
N LEU A 47 10.89 10.62 -9.49
CA LEU A 47 11.26 9.37 -10.18
C LEU A 47 10.73 9.15 -11.61
N PRO A 48 9.68 9.82 -12.14
CA PRO A 48 9.19 9.53 -13.50
C PRO A 48 10.17 9.89 -14.64
N THR A 49 11.31 10.50 -14.33
CA THR A 49 12.18 11.16 -15.31
C THR A 49 13.06 10.22 -16.15
N ALA A 50 13.20 8.94 -15.80
CA ALA A 50 14.12 8.04 -16.50
C ALA A 50 13.50 7.27 -17.68
N ALA A 51 12.20 6.95 -17.64
CA ALA A 51 11.56 6.12 -18.67
C ALA A 51 11.00 6.93 -19.85
N PHE A 52 10.70 8.22 -19.65
CA PHE A 52 10.13 9.10 -20.68
C PHE A 52 11.14 10.06 -21.30
N ALA A 53 12.39 10.06 -20.83
CA ALA A 53 13.46 10.86 -21.43
C ALA A 53 13.87 10.37 -22.84
N SER A 54 13.50 9.15 -23.23
CA SER A 54 13.91 8.56 -24.51
C SER A 54 12.91 8.72 -25.67
N GLU A 55 11.71 9.25 -25.44
CA GLU A 55 10.72 9.44 -26.51
C GLU A 55 10.22 10.90 -26.55
N GLY A 56 10.89 11.74 -27.34
CA GLY A 56 10.38 13.06 -27.71
C GLY A 56 11.44 14.16 -27.65
N GLY A 57 12.15 14.36 -28.75
CA GLY A 57 13.07 15.49 -28.90
C GLY A 57 12.37 16.84 -28.77
N GLY A 58 12.94 17.71 -27.93
CA GLY A 58 12.86 19.17 -28.07
C GLY A 58 11.60 19.86 -27.54
N LEU A 59 11.84 20.92 -26.75
CA LEU A 59 10.94 22.04 -26.40
C LEU A 59 9.85 21.85 -25.34
N VAL A 60 9.55 20.63 -24.88
CA VAL A 60 8.49 20.41 -23.87
C VAL A 60 9.06 19.83 -22.58
N SER A 61 8.72 20.44 -21.43
CA SER A 61 9.14 19.94 -20.12
C SER A 61 8.45 18.61 -19.78
N PRO A 62 9.15 17.62 -19.18
CA PRO A 62 8.59 16.29 -18.86
C PRO A 62 7.29 16.33 -18.07
N SER A 63 7.17 17.28 -17.13
CA SER A 63 5.95 17.50 -16.35
C SER A 63 4.74 17.93 -17.19
N VAL A 64 4.96 18.69 -18.27
CA VAL A 64 3.88 19.10 -19.20
C VAL A 64 3.43 17.92 -20.04
N TYR A 65 4.35 17.04 -20.42
CA TYR A 65 4.03 15.78 -21.10
C TYR A 65 3.20 14.84 -20.22
N GLU A 66 3.61 14.63 -18.96
CA GLU A 66 2.85 13.84 -17.97
C GLU A 66 1.45 14.41 -17.74
N PHE A 67 1.34 15.74 -17.65
CA PHE A 67 0.05 16.40 -17.49
C PHE A 67 -0.85 16.24 -18.73
N MET A 68 -0.28 16.31 -19.93
CA MET A 68 -1.02 16.09 -21.17
C MET A 68 -1.55 14.65 -21.26
N VAL A 69 -0.71 13.65 -20.94
CA VAL A 69 -1.12 12.24 -20.89
C VAL A 69 -2.19 12.02 -19.82
N PHE A 70 -2.05 12.64 -18.64
CA PHE A 70 -3.04 12.58 -17.57
C PHE A 70 -4.41 13.12 -18.02
N VAL A 71 -4.45 14.31 -18.64
CA VAL A 71 -5.69 14.91 -19.13
C VAL A 71 -6.34 14.04 -20.20
N ILE A 72 -5.57 13.52 -21.16
CA ILE A 72 -6.08 12.62 -22.19
C ILE A 72 -6.62 11.32 -21.57
N ALA A 73 -5.92 10.74 -20.58
CA ALA A 73 -6.36 9.53 -19.90
C ALA A 73 -7.70 9.73 -19.14
N VAL A 74 -7.93 10.90 -18.55
CA VAL A 74 -9.22 11.23 -17.91
C VAL A 74 -10.36 11.26 -18.93
N PHE A 75 -10.16 11.89 -20.09
CA PHE A 75 -11.17 11.90 -21.15
C PHE A 75 -11.48 10.49 -21.64
N VAL A 76 -10.46 9.68 -21.92
CA VAL A 76 -10.65 8.28 -22.33
C VAL A 76 -11.40 7.49 -21.26
N GLY A 77 -11.01 7.62 -19.98
CA GLY A 77 -11.67 6.94 -18.87
C GLY A 77 -13.15 7.32 -18.73
N TYR A 78 -13.49 8.59 -18.89
CA TYR A 78 -14.88 9.06 -18.87
C TYR A 78 -15.73 8.41 -19.97
N TYR A 79 -15.26 8.44 -21.22
CA TYR A 79 -15.99 7.86 -22.36
C TYR A 79 -16.13 6.32 -22.27
N VAL A 80 -15.11 5.64 -21.73
CA VAL A 80 -15.14 4.17 -21.53
C VAL A 80 -16.20 3.77 -20.51
N VAL A 81 -16.33 4.51 -19.39
CA VAL A 81 -17.30 4.19 -18.34
C VAL A 81 -18.73 4.58 -18.73
N TRP A 82 -18.90 5.68 -19.46
CA TRP A 82 -20.24 6.15 -19.87
C TRP A 82 -20.92 5.28 -20.95
N SER A 83 -20.17 4.41 -21.64
CA SER A 83 -20.70 3.57 -22.73
C SER A 83 -21.27 2.22 -22.28
N VAL A 84 -21.61 2.05 -21.00
CA VAL A 84 -22.11 0.78 -20.45
C VAL A 84 -23.62 0.76 -20.22
N THR A 85 -24.26 -0.37 -20.47
CA THR A 85 -25.70 -0.54 -20.26
C THR A 85 -26.07 -0.55 -18.76
N PRO A 86 -27.23 -0.01 -18.34
CA PRO A 86 -27.57 0.20 -16.92
C PRO A 86 -27.62 -1.07 -16.05
N ALA A 87 -27.77 -2.24 -16.65
CA ALA A 87 -27.71 -3.52 -15.95
C ALA A 87 -26.31 -3.85 -15.37
N LEU A 88 -25.28 -3.11 -15.77
CA LEU A 88 -23.89 -3.36 -15.40
C LEU A 88 -23.32 -2.40 -14.34
N HIS A 89 -24.08 -1.46 -13.77
CA HIS A 89 -23.53 -0.56 -12.73
C HIS A 89 -22.94 -1.30 -11.53
N THR A 90 -23.55 -2.44 -11.15
CA THR A 90 -23.06 -3.28 -10.04
C THR A 90 -21.80 -4.09 -10.41
N PRO A 91 -21.73 -4.78 -11.57
CA PRO A 91 -20.47 -5.32 -12.08
C PRO A 91 -19.37 -4.28 -12.29
N LEU A 92 -19.74 -3.10 -12.78
CA LEU A 92 -18.81 -2.01 -13.09
C LEU A 92 -18.15 -1.49 -11.81
N MET A 93 -18.90 -1.40 -10.71
CA MET A 93 -18.34 -1.06 -9.40
C MET A 93 -17.25 -2.06 -8.96
N SER A 94 -17.43 -3.34 -9.26
CA SER A 94 -16.43 -4.37 -8.96
C SER A 94 -15.22 -4.31 -9.90
N VAL A 95 -15.44 -4.00 -11.19
CA VAL A 95 -14.36 -3.79 -12.16
C VAL A 95 -13.51 -2.58 -11.78
N THR A 96 -14.12 -1.46 -11.36
CA THR A 96 -13.37 -0.30 -10.87
C THR A 96 -12.58 -0.60 -9.60
N ASN A 97 -13.08 -1.50 -8.74
CA ASN A 97 -12.33 -1.97 -7.57
C ASN A 97 -11.09 -2.77 -8.00
N ALA A 98 -11.21 -3.64 -9.01
CA ALA A 98 -10.06 -4.36 -9.56
C ALA A 98 -9.05 -3.42 -10.26
N ILE A 99 -9.50 -2.45 -11.06
CA ILE A 99 -8.63 -1.50 -11.77
C ILE A 99 -7.80 -0.64 -10.81
N SER A 100 -8.35 -0.30 -9.64
CA SER A 100 -7.62 0.45 -8.60
C SER A 100 -6.35 -0.28 -8.11
N SER A 101 -6.22 -1.57 -8.41
CA SER A 101 -5.07 -2.40 -8.04
C SER A 101 -3.79 -2.11 -8.84
N VAL A 102 -3.78 -1.13 -9.74
CA VAL A 102 -2.56 -0.63 -10.41
C VAL A 102 -1.46 -0.23 -9.41
N ILE A 103 -1.83 0.04 -8.16
CA ILE A 103 -0.94 0.26 -7.01
C ILE A 103 0.12 -0.85 -6.86
N VAL A 104 -0.15 -2.08 -7.31
CA VAL A 104 0.83 -3.19 -7.28
C VAL A 104 2.14 -2.84 -8.00
N VAL A 105 2.10 -2.03 -9.06
CA VAL A 105 3.29 -1.58 -9.79
C VAL A 105 4.17 -0.72 -8.88
N GLY A 106 3.56 0.21 -8.14
CA GLY A 106 4.27 1.05 -7.17
C GLY A 106 4.84 0.23 -6.00
N ALA A 107 4.10 -0.77 -5.52
CA ALA A 107 4.57 -1.67 -4.46
C ALA A 107 5.78 -2.51 -4.92
N LEU A 108 5.76 -3.03 -6.15
CA LEU A 108 6.88 -3.77 -6.73
C LEU A 108 8.12 -2.90 -6.89
N LEU A 109 7.97 -1.63 -7.34
CA LEU A 109 9.09 -0.68 -7.39
C LEU A 109 9.64 -0.39 -5.99
N ALA A 110 8.79 -0.19 -4.99
CA ALA A 110 9.21 0.07 -3.61
C ALA A 110 10.00 -1.11 -3.01
N VAL A 111 9.53 -2.35 -3.23
CA VAL A 111 10.26 -3.56 -2.81
C VAL A 111 11.55 -3.71 -3.60
N GLY A 112 11.52 -3.53 -4.92
CA GLY A 112 12.69 -3.63 -5.80
C GLY A 112 13.82 -2.69 -5.40
N VAL A 113 13.50 -1.42 -5.11
CA VAL A 113 14.48 -0.44 -4.60
C VAL A 113 15.01 -0.87 -3.22
N SER A 114 14.14 -1.33 -2.32
CA SER A 114 14.52 -1.77 -0.97
C SER A 114 15.45 -3.01 -0.94
N LEU A 115 15.46 -3.82 -2.01
CA LEU A 115 16.39 -4.94 -2.17
C LEU A 115 17.79 -4.47 -2.60
N THR A 116 17.90 -3.34 -3.31
CA THR A 116 19.18 -2.78 -3.79
C THR A 116 19.88 -1.90 -2.76
N THR A 117 19.15 -1.26 -1.84
CA THR A 117 19.71 -0.43 -0.78
C THR A 117 19.76 -1.18 0.55
N SER A 118 20.97 -1.55 1.00
CA SER A 118 21.21 -2.45 2.14
C SER A 118 20.69 -1.99 3.50
N ASP A 119 20.35 -0.70 3.68
CA ASP A 119 20.18 -0.09 5.01
C ASP A 119 18.74 0.29 5.43
N SER A 120 17.70 -0.15 4.71
CA SER A 120 16.31 0.17 5.10
C SER A 120 15.45 -1.07 5.38
N SER A 121 15.64 -1.69 6.54
CA SER A 121 14.73 -2.71 7.08
C SER A 121 13.27 -2.23 7.14
N VAL A 122 13.08 -0.92 7.33
CA VAL A 122 11.76 -0.28 7.32
C VAL A 122 11.14 -0.33 5.93
N ALA A 123 11.88 0.03 4.87
CA ALA A 123 11.35 0.02 3.50
C ALA A 123 10.99 -1.40 3.03
N LYS A 124 11.74 -2.42 3.47
CA LYS A 124 11.40 -3.83 3.21
C LYS A 124 10.06 -4.24 3.84
N ILE A 125 9.82 -3.85 5.10
CA ILE A 125 8.56 -4.15 5.81
C ILE A 125 7.39 -3.41 5.15
N PHE A 126 7.56 -2.12 4.83
CA PHE A 126 6.50 -1.34 4.19
C PHE A 126 6.22 -1.79 2.75
N GLY A 127 7.25 -2.15 1.97
CA GLY A 127 7.09 -2.71 0.62
C GLY A 127 6.36 -4.06 0.65
N PHE A 128 6.72 -4.93 1.59
CA PHE A 128 6.03 -6.21 1.78
C PHE A 128 4.55 -6.02 2.17
N LEU A 129 4.28 -5.08 3.08
CA LEU A 129 2.91 -4.75 3.50
C LEU A 129 2.10 -4.13 2.35
N ALA A 130 2.72 -3.23 1.58
CA ALA A 130 2.10 -2.63 0.40
C ALA A 130 1.77 -3.68 -0.67
N LEU A 131 2.67 -4.63 -0.92
CA LEU A 131 2.44 -5.72 -1.87
C LEU A 131 1.33 -6.66 -1.40
N THR A 132 1.29 -6.96 -0.09
CA THR A 132 0.22 -7.76 0.52
C THR A 132 -1.14 -7.07 0.38
N MET A 133 -1.21 -5.78 0.65
CA MET A 133 -2.45 -4.99 0.49
C MET A 133 -2.89 -4.90 -0.98
N ALA A 134 -1.95 -4.70 -1.90
CA ALA A 134 -2.23 -4.69 -3.34
C ALA A 134 -2.81 -6.04 -3.80
N SER A 135 -2.23 -7.16 -3.34
CA SER A 135 -2.71 -8.51 -3.61
C SER A 135 -4.17 -8.72 -3.19
N VAL A 136 -4.55 -8.29 -1.97
CA VAL A 136 -5.93 -8.38 -1.49
C VAL A 136 -6.90 -7.59 -2.38
N ASN A 137 -6.51 -6.42 -2.88
CA ASN A 137 -7.35 -5.61 -3.75
C ASN A 137 -7.58 -6.28 -5.13
N ILE A 138 -6.53 -6.89 -5.69
CA ILE A 138 -6.60 -7.68 -6.94
C ILE A 138 -7.56 -8.85 -6.74
N PHE A 139 -7.23 -9.74 -5.81
CA PHE A 139 -7.99 -10.98 -5.61
C PHE A 139 -9.41 -10.72 -5.10
N GLY A 140 -9.59 -9.73 -4.21
CA GLY A 140 -10.90 -9.32 -3.70
C GLY A 140 -11.82 -8.79 -4.80
N GLY A 141 -11.32 -7.96 -5.72
CA GLY A 141 -12.10 -7.46 -6.85
C GLY A 141 -12.59 -8.58 -7.77
N PHE A 142 -11.76 -9.57 -8.07
CA PHE A 142 -12.15 -10.70 -8.92
C PHE A 142 -13.11 -11.68 -8.22
N LEU A 143 -12.95 -11.91 -6.91
CA LEU A 143 -13.78 -12.85 -6.15
C LEU A 143 -15.21 -12.30 -5.94
N VAL A 144 -15.36 -11.01 -5.68
CA VAL A 144 -16.68 -10.35 -5.59
C VAL A 144 -17.40 -10.37 -6.94
N THR A 145 -16.69 -10.08 -8.04
CA THR A 145 -17.24 -10.16 -9.39
C THR A 145 -17.73 -11.57 -9.71
N ASN A 146 -16.92 -12.60 -9.42
CA ASN A 146 -17.29 -13.99 -9.64
C ASN A 146 -18.49 -14.42 -8.78
N ARG A 147 -18.60 -13.94 -7.53
CA ARG A 147 -19.75 -14.21 -6.67
C ARG A 147 -21.04 -13.56 -7.20
N MET A 148 -20.94 -12.37 -7.81
CA MET A 148 -22.07 -11.72 -8.46
C MET A 148 -22.50 -12.43 -9.75
N LEU A 149 -21.54 -12.95 -10.54
CA LEU A 149 -21.82 -13.69 -11.77
C LEU A 149 -22.27 -15.14 -11.51
N SER A 150 -21.88 -15.75 -10.39
CA SER A 150 -22.36 -17.09 -10.02
C SER A 150 -23.84 -17.11 -9.65
N MET A 151 -24.44 -15.95 -9.34
CA MET A 151 -25.89 -15.83 -9.11
C MET A 151 -26.71 -15.78 -10.41
N TYR A 152 -26.07 -15.52 -11.55
CA TYR A 152 -26.70 -15.62 -12.88
C TYR A 152 -26.50 -16.99 -13.54
N LYS A 153 -25.69 -17.87 -12.95
CA LYS A 153 -25.64 -19.28 -13.33
C LYS A 153 -26.87 -19.97 -12.75
N LYS A 154 -27.84 -20.24 -13.63
CA LYS A 154 -29.04 -21.04 -13.36
C LYS A 154 -28.62 -22.32 -12.63
N LYS A 155 -29.17 -22.56 -11.44
CA LYS A 155 -29.17 -23.85 -10.76
C LYS A 155 -29.54 -24.90 -11.81
N ASP A 156 -28.66 -25.88 -12.05
CA ASP A 156 -28.96 -27.02 -12.91
C ASP A 156 -30.35 -27.55 -12.54
N ALA A 157 -31.25 -27.51 -13.52
CA ALA A 157 -32.62 -27.95 -13.33
C ALA A 157 -32.59 -29.41 -12.86
N PRO A 158 -33.37 -29.80 -11.83
CA PRO A 158 -33.38 -31.17 -11.37
C PRO A 158 -33.81 -32.08 -12.53
N ALA A 159 -33.04 -33.13 -12.77
CA ALA A 159 -33.30 -34.11 -13.82
C ALA A 159 -34.74 -34.63 -13.70
N LYS A 160 -35.56 -34.35 -14.72
CA LYS A 160 -36.93 -34.84 -14.83
C LYS A 160 -36.88 -36.36 -15.03
N LYS A 161 -37.15 -37.12 -13.96
CA LYS A 161 -37.36 -38.57 -14.02
C LYS A 161 -38.76 -38.79 -14.61
N ASN A 162 -38.85 -39.11 -15.90
CA ASN A 162 -40.09 -39.57 -16.50
C ASN A 162 -40.33 -41.02 -16.02
N GLY A 163 -41.57 -41.27 -15.59
CA GLY A 163 -42.05 -42.57 -15.13
C GLY A 163 -42.18 -43.61 -16.23
#